data_AF-A0A2D5YTQ9-F1
#
_entry.id   AF-A0A2D5YTQ9-F1
#
_cell.length_a   1.000
_cell.length_b   1.000
_cell.length_c   1.000
_cell.angle_alpha   90.00
_cell.angle_beta   90.00
_cell.angle_gamma   90.00
#
_symmetry.space_group_name_H-M   'P 1'
#
loop_
_entity.id
_entity.type
_entity.pdbx_description
1 polymer ?
#
loop_
_entity_poly.entity_id
_entity_poly.type
_entity_poly.pdbx_seq_one_letter_code
_entity_poly.pdbx_strand_id
1 'polypeptide(L)' 'MMKAETLLSKLNELRKDAEGDPEDMEWVALHHTFCFISYRIADFQAYLNEVGDSGQDDGG' A
#
# COMPACT_ATOMS: atom_id res chain seq x y z
N MET A 1 12.61 -5.49 -7.57
CA MET A 1 11.22 -5.75 -7.16
C MET A 1 10.87 -4.85 -5.98
N MET A 2 9.69 -4.22 -5.97
CA MET A 2 9.27 -3.38 -4.85
C MET A 2 9.01 -4.22 -3.59
N LYS A 3 9.39 -3.71 -2.41
CA LYS A 3 9.08 -4.33 -1.13
C LYS A 3 7.75 -3.80 -0.59
N ALA A 4 6.90 -4.71 -0.14
CA ALA A 4 5.62 -4.39 0.47
C ALA A 4 5.79 -3.48 1.70
N GLU A 5 6.84 -3.70 2.50
CA GLU A 5 7.18 -2.86 3.66
C GLU A 5 7.47 -1.41 3.28
N THR A 6 8.10 -1.17 2.12
CA THR A 6 8.40 0.19 1.64
C THR A 6 7.12 0.94 1.29
N LEU A 7 6.19 0.28 0.59
CA LEU A 7 4.89 0.86 0.26
C LEU A 7 4.01 1.04 1.50
N LEU A 8 4.03 0.09 2.43
CA LEU A 8 3.30 0.21 3.70
C LEU A 8 3.83 1.38 4.54
N SER A 9 5.15 1.59 4.56
CA SER A 9 5.76 2.76 5.23
C SER A 9 5.27 4.06 4.59
N LYS A 10 5.23 4.14 3.26
CA LYS A 10 4.77 5.35 2.57
C LYS A 10 3.27 5.60 2.79
N LEU A 11 2.46 4.54 2.81
CA LEU A 11 1.04 4.63 3.15
C LEU A 11 0.82 5.16 4.58
N ASN A 12 1.67 4.76 5.54
CA ASN A 12 1.59 5.28 6.90
C ASN A 12 1.94 6.77 6.99
N GLU A 13 2.88 7.26 6.16
CA GLU A 13 3.16 8.69 6.06
C GLU A 13 1.94 9.45 5.55
N LEU A 14 1.33 9.00 4.44
CA LEU A 14 0.11 9.61 3.89
C LEU A 14 -1.04 9.62 4.92
N ARG A 15 -1.21 8.51 5.65
CA ARG A 15 -2.22 8.41 6.72
C ARG A 15 -1.99 9.43 7.84
N LYS A 16 -0.73 9.71 8.18
CA LYS A 16 -0.36 10.73 9.20
C LYS A 16 -0.53 12.15 8.67
N ASP A 17 -0.24 12.37 7.40
CA ASP A 17 -0.42 13.67 6.76
C ASP A 17 -1.91 14.03 6.67
N ALA A 18 -2.77 13.03 6.47
CA ALA A 18 -4.22 13.15 6.52
C ALA A 18 -4.81 13.08 7.95
N GLU A 19 -3.98 12.98 9.00
CA GLU A 19 -4.45 12.84 10.38
C GLU A 19 -5.02 14.16 10.90
N GLY A 20 -6.29 14.14 11.34
CA GLY A 20 -6.94 15.30 11.92
C GLY A 20 -8.38 15.03 12.32
N ASP A 21 -9.23 14.71 11.34
CA ASP A 21 -10.66 14.44 11.56
C ASP A 21 -10.96 12.96 11.31
N PRO A 22 -11.42 12.20 12.32
CA PRO A 22 -11.79 10.79 12.18
C PRO A 22 -13.06 10.58 11.33
N GLU A 23 -13.80 11.63 10.99
CA GLU A 23 -14.91 11.59 10.03
C GLU A 23 -14.46 11.90 8.59
N ASP A 24 -13.21 12.35 8.40
CA ASP A 24 -12.65 12.59 7.06
C ASP A 24 -12.46 11.26 6.32
N MET A 25 -13.18 11.11 5.22
CA MET A 25 -13.14 9.93 4.38
C MET A 25 -11.74 9.64 3.83
N GLU A 26 -10.87 10.65 3.65
CA GLU A 26 -9.48 10.45 3.26
C GLU A 26 -8.70 9.71 4.37
N TRP A 27 -8.79 10.19 5.61
CA TRP A 27 -8.16 9.52 6.76
C TRP A 27 -8.74 8.13 6.99
N VAL A 28 -10.08 7.98 6.92
CA VAL A 28 -10.78 6.70 7.12
C VAL A 28 -10.30 5.67 6.08
N ALA A 29 -10.21 6.06 4.81
CA ALA A 29 -9.74 5.19 3.74
C ALA A 29 -8.28 4.77 3.95
N LEU A 30 -7.39 5.73 4.26
CA LEU A 30 -5.97 5.47 4.50
C LEU A 30 -5.76 4.59 5.74
N HIS A 31 -6.50 4.86 6.82
CA HIS A 31 -6.43 4.11 8.07
C HIS A 31 -6.83 2.64 7.87
N HIS A 32 -8.01 2.39 7.32
CA HIS A 32 -8.49 1.02 7.14
C HIS A 32 -7.66 0.26 6.10
N THR A 33 -7.18 0.93 5.04
CA THR A 33 -6.28 0.31 4.06
C THR A 33 -4.94 -0.07 4.70
N PHE A 34 -4.34 0.83 5.47
CA PHE A 34 -3.09 0.57 6.19
C PHE A 34 -3.24 -0.64 7.13
N CYS A 35 -4.29 -0.66 7.96
CA CYS A 35 -4.59 -1.76 8.86
C CYS A 35 -4.74 -3.08 8.09
N PHE A 36 -5.58 -3.10 7.04
CA PHE A 36 -5.81 -4.30 6.24
C PHE A 36 -4.51 -4.84 5.60
N ILE A 37 -3.74 -3.99 4.93
CA ILE A 37 -2.49 -4.41 4.27
C ILE A 37 -1.47 -4.89 5.30
N SER A 38 -1.37 -4.24 6.47
CA SER A 38 -0.44 -4.69 7.53
C SER A 38 -0.72 -6.13 8.00
N TYR A 39 -1.99 -6.54 8.06
CA TYR A 39 -2.38 -7.92 8.39
C TYR A 39 -2.17 -8.90 7.23
N ARG A 40 -2.13 -8.41 6.00
CA ARG A 40 -2.04 -9.20 4.75
C ARG A 40 -0.74 -8.93 3.99
N ILE A 41 0.33 -8.57 4.70
CA ILE A 41 1.57 -8.07 4.09
C ILE A 41 2.24 -9.10 3.16
N ALA A 42 2.09 -10.39 3.47
CA ALA A 42 2.61 -11.48 2.64
C ALA A 42 1.89 -11.58 1.30
N ASP A 43 0.56 -11.48 1.28
CA ASP A 43 -0.22 -11.51 0.04
C ASP A 43 0.01 -10.24 -0.77
N PHE A 44 0.21 -9.10 -0.11
CA PHE A 44 0.58 -7.87 -0.80
C PHE A 44 1.97 -7.98 -1.45
N GLN A 45 2.95 -8.60 -0.78
CA GLN A 45 4.24 -8.89 -1.41
C GLN A 45 4.11 -9.87 -2.59
N ALA A 46 3.26 -10.90 -2.49
CA ALA A 46 3.00 -11.82 -3.59
C ALA A 46 2.40 -11.10 -4.81
N TYR A 47 1.41 -10.24 -4.59
CA TYR A 47 0.85 -9.37 -5.64
C TYR A 47 1.92 -8.48 -6.27
N LEU A 48 2.76 -7.80 -5.48
CA LEU A 48 3.84 -6.95 -5.99
C LEU A 48 4.87 -7.74 -6.79
N ASN A 49 5.08 -9.02 -6.46
CA ASN A 49 5.95 -9.89 -7.22
C ASN A 49 5.30 -10.25 -8.56
N GLU A 50 4.03 -10.62 -8.57
CA GLU A 50 3.27 -10.93 -9.78
C GLU A 50 3.23 -9.74 -10.76
N VAL A 51 2.88 -8.54 -10.27
CA VAL A 51 2.82 -7.35 -11.12
C VAL A 51 4.20 -6.80 -11.48
N GLY A 52 5.20 -7.04 -10.62
CA GLY A 52 6.59 -6.67 -10.86
C GLY A 52 7.25 -7.56 -11.92
N ASP A 53 6.83 -8.82 -12.02
CA ASP A 53 7.25 -9.74 -13.08
C ASP A 53 6.44 -9.54 -14.37
N SER A 54 5.18 -9.09 -14.29
CA SER A 54 4.39 -8.73 -15.47
C SER A 54 4.78 -7.39 -16.11
N GLY A 55 5.71 -6.64 -15.50
CA GLY A 55 6.23 -5.35 -15.97
C GLY A 55 7.52 -5.44 -16.79
N GLN A 56 7.87 -6.62 -17.30
CA GLN A 56 9.00 -6.82 -18.21
C GLN A 56 8.54 -7.52 -19.49
N ASP A 57 7.50 -6.96 -20.12
CA ASP A 57 7.15 -7.23 -21.51
C ASP A 57 6.65 -5.93 -22.19
N ASP A 58 7.38 -4.82 -22.00
CA ASP A 58 7.35 -3.67 -22.92
C ASP A 58 8.37 -3.93 -24.05
N GLY A 59 8.16 -5.03 -24.78
CA GLY A 59 8.83 -5.34 -26.04
C GLY A 59 7.88 -5.15 -27.21
N GLY A 60 7.93 -3.97 -27.85
CA GLY A 60 7.22 -3.69 -29.11
C GLY A 60 7.02 -2.20 -29.41
#